data_AF-A0AAE7E4C9-F1
#
_entry.id   AF-A0AAE7E4C9-F1
#
_cell.length_a   1.000
_cell.length_b   1.000
_cell.length_c   1.000
_cell.angle_alpha   90.00
_cell.angle_beta   90.00
_cell.angle_gamma   90.00
#
_symmetry.space_group_name_H-M   'P 1'
#
loop_
_entity.id
_entity.type
_entity.pdbx_description
1 polymer ?
#
loop_
_entity_poly.entity_id
_entity_poly.type
_entity_poly.pdbx_seq_one_letter_code
_entity_poly.pdbx_strand_id
1 'polypeptide(L)'
;MIVLIAIITSFAIPKFTNLNYKTNITKLQSQVALIQNGITKQINKNVLLSNTQELDNLDEAKQNSSNEKLFTKVIDFSIVSTNTTKKESGMWAKLSNKSYTFYLSSDKNILFSFEDNKFLCTSSLELCSEIE
;
A
#
# COMPACT_ATOMS: atom_id res chain seq x y z
N MET A 1 -9.22 12.14 42.88
CA MET A 1 -9.71 12.09 41.48
C MET A 1 -8.61 11.74 40.45
N ILE A 2 -7.45 11.21 40.86
CA ILE A 2 -6.38 10.78 39.93
C ILE A 2 -6.41 9.25 39.73
N VAL A 3 -6.84 8.50 40.75
CA VAL A 3 -6.85 7.02 40.74
C VAL A 3 -7.90 6.42 39.80
N LEU A 4 -9.09 7.03 39.66
CA LEU A 4 -10.11 6.51 38.74
C LEU A 4 -9.72 6.65 37.26
N ILE A 5 -8.99 7.69 36.89
CA ILE A 5 -8.59 7.92 35.48
C ILE A 5 -7.58 6.84 35.03
N ALA A 6 -6.70 6.39 35.94
CA ALA A 6 -5.68 5.38 35.64
C ALA A 6 -6.24 3.97 35.34
N ILE A 7 -7.42 3.63 35.90
CA ILE A 7 -8.02 2.30 35.69
C ILE A 7 -8.74 2.25 34.34
N ILE A 8 -9.39 3.35 33.92
CA ILE A 8 -10.20 3.37 32.70
C ILE A 8 -9.32 3.40 31.43
N THR A 9 -8.12 3.99 31.52
CA THR A 9 -7.18 4.03 30.37
C THR A 9 -6.58 2.67 30.04
N SER A 10 -6.43 1.76 31.01
CA SER A 10 -5.85 0.41 30.78
C SER A 10 -6.73 -0.48 29.89
N PHE A 11 -8.06 -0.38 29.99
CA PHE A 11 -9.00 -1.21 29.23
C PHE A 11 -9.30 -0.68 27.82
N ALA A 12 -9.03 0.60 27.54
CA ALA A 12 -9.34 1.21 26.25
C ALA A 12 -8.26 0.97 25.18
N ILE A 13 -6.99 0.84 25.58
CA ILE A 13 -5.82 0.75 24.67
C ILE A 13 -5.88 -0.43 23.68
N PRO A 14 -6.20 -1.69 24.07
CA PRO A 14 -6.18 -2.81 23.13
C PRO A 14 -7.29 -2.73 22.05
N LYS A 15 -8.34 -1.94 22.29
CA LYS A 15 -9.42 -1.75 21.30
C LYS A 15 -9.01 -0.82 20.17
N PHE A 16 -8.18 0.19 20.45
CA PHE A 16 -7.74 1.16 19.43
C PHE A 16 -6.67 0.62 18.48
N THR A 17 -5.74 -0.22 18.94
CA THR A 17 -4.72 -0.83 18.07
C THR A 17 -5.32 -1.74 17.00
N ASN A 18 -6.32 -2.54 17.37
CA ASN A 18 -7.07 -3.40 16.44
C ASN A 18 -7.92 -2.61 15.42
N LEU A 19 -8.48 -1.46 15.83
CA LEU A 19 -9.24 -0.58 14.93
C LEU A 19 -8.35 0.03 13.83
N ASN A 20 -7.15 0.50 14.18
CA ASN A 20 -6.20 1.06 13.22
C ASN A 20 -5.71 -0.01 12.22
N TYR A 21 -5.42 -1.21 12.70
CA TYR A 21 -5.04 -2.34 11.86
C TYR A 21 -6.11 -2.67 10.81
N LYS A 22 -7.37 -2.87 11.24
CA LYS A 22 -8.47 -3.16 10.32
C LYS A 22 -8.71 -2.04 9.30
N THR A 23 -8.62 -0.79 9.75
CA THR A 23 -8.75 0.38 8.87
C THR A 23 -7.65 0.39 7.80
N ASN A 24 -6.41 0.08 8.19
CA ASN A 24 -5.29 -0.01 7.26
C ASN A 24 -5.44 -1.16 6.26
N ILE A 25 -5.98 -2.31 6.67
CA ILE A 25 -6.32 -3.42 5.76
C ILE A 25 -7.36 -2.98 4.74
N THR A 26 -8.48 -2.39 5.18
CA THR A 26 -9.53 -1.90 4.26
C THR A 26 -9.01 -0.83 3.30
N LYS A 27 -8.15 0.08 3.79
CA LYS A 27 -7.47 1.07 2.95
C LYS A 27 -6.58 0.39 1.91
N LEU A 28 -5.78 -0.59 2.33
CA LEU A 28 -4.90 -1.34 1.45
C LEU A 28 -5.69 -2.07 0.36
N GLN A 29 -6.75 -2.80 0.72
CA GLN A 29 -7.64 -3.49 -0.22
C GLN A 29 -8.19 -2.52 -1.28
N SER A 30 -8.71 -1.37 -0.85
CA SER A 30 -9.23 -0.35 -1.76
C SER A 30 -8.14 0.19 -2.70
N GLN A 31 -6.94 0.47 -2.18
CA GLN A 31 -5.84 1.00 -2.97
C GLN A 31 -5.27 -0.04 -3.95
N VAL A 32 -5.15 -1.31 -3.54
CA VAL A 32 -4.74 -2.41 -4.43
C VAL A 32 -5.73 -2.57 -5.57
N ALA A 33 -7.04 -2.56 -5.29
CA ALA A 33 -8.06 -2.61 -6.33
C ALA A 33 -7.97 -1.42 -7.30
N LEU A 34 -7.71 -0.21 -6.80
CA LEU A 34 -7.50 0.97 -7.65
C LEU A 34 -6.25 0.82 -8.54
N ILE A 35 -5.14 0.35 -7.97
CA ILE A 35 -3.89 0.12 -8.70
C ILE A 35 -4.10 -0.94 -9.79
N GLN A 36 -4.70 -2.07 -9.46
CA GLN A 36 -4.99 -3.15 -10.41
C GLN A 36 -5.91 -2.68 -11.54
N ASN A 37 -7.01 -1.98 -11.21
CA ASN A 37 -7.90 -1.40 -12.21
C ASN A 37 -7.19 -0.37 -13.11
N GLY A 38 -6.32 0.46 -12.52
CA GLY A 38 -5.49 1.42 -13.24
C GLY A 38 -4.55 0.75 -14.24
N ILE A 39 -3.87 -0.32 -13.81
CA ILE A 39 -3.00 -1.15 -14.66
C ILE A 39 -3.81 -1.74 -15.81
N THR A 40 -4.94 -2.41 -15.53
CA THR A 40 -5.80 -2.99 -16.57
C THR A 40 -6.30 -1.94 -17.56
N LYS A 41 -6.72 -0.76 -17.08
CA LYS A 41 -7.15 0.35 -17.94
C LYS A 41 -6.02 0.80 -18.86
N GLN A 42 -4.81 0.93 -18.33
CA GLN A 42 -3.65 1.38 -19.11
C GLN A 42 -3.22 0.35 -20.16
N ILE A 43 -3.23 -0.94 -19.82
CA ILE A 43 -2.97 -2.02 -20.77
C ILE A 43 -4.02 -2.03 -21.89
N ASN A 44 -5.30 -1.97 -21.53
CA ASN A 44 -6.38 -1.94 -22.51
C ASN A 44 -6.26 -0.73 -23.45
N LYS A 45 -5.91 0.43 -22.91
CA LYS A 45 -5.62 1.63 -23.70
C LYS A 45 -4.47 1.40 -24.68
N ASN A 46 -3.36 0.80 -24.24
CA ASN A 46 -2.22 0.51 -25.10
C ASN A 46 -2.60 -0.45 -26.24
N VAL A 47 -3.36 -1.51 -25.94
CA VAL A 47 -3.88 -2.46 -26.93
C VAL A 47 -4.76 -1.76 -27.96
N LEU A 48 -5.70 -0.91 -27.52
CA LEU A 48 -6.62 -0.18 -28.41
C LEU A 48 -5.90 0.81 -29.34
N LEU A 49 -4.76 1.35 -28.90
CA LEU A 49 -3.94 2.29 -29.67
C LEU A 49 -2.85 1.58 -30.50
N SER A 50 -2.84 0.24 -30.52
CA SER A 50 -1.75 -0.56 -31.12
C SER A 50 -0.36 -0.18 -30.60
N ASN A 51 -0.29 0.31 -29.35
CA ASN A 51 0.96 0.62 -28.68
C ASN A 51 1.51 -0.65 -28.02
N THR A 52 2.65 -1.13 -28.51
CA THR A 52 3.32 -2.33 -27.99
C THR A 52 4.23 -2.05 -26.79
N GLN A 53 4.28 -0.81 -26.30
CA GLN A 53 5.12 -0.45 -25.16
C GLN A 53 4.53 -1.03 -23.87
N GLU A 54 5.28 -1.95 -23.26
CA GLU A 54 4.97 -2.50 -21.95
C GLU A 54 5.19 -1.45 -20.85
N LEU A 55 4.49 -1.64 -19.75
CA LEU A 55 4.66 -0.79 -18.58
C LEU A 55 5.89 -1.30 -17.81
N ASP A 56 6.97 -0.52 -17.77
CA ASP A 56 8.19 -0.94 -17.05
C ASP A 56 8.13 -0.68 -15.54
N ASN A 57 7.30 0.27 -15.12
CA ASN A 57 7.08 0.65 -13.73
C ASN A 57 5.75 1.41 -13.59
N LEU A 58 5.30 1.64 -12.35
CA LEU A 58 4.01 2.27 -12.06
C LEU A 58 4.11 3.78 -11.74
N ASP A 59 5.32 4.30 -11.53
CA ASP A 59 5.59 5.70 -11.19
C ASP A 59 7.07 6.07 -11.35
N GLU A 60 7.34 7.37 -11.29
CA GLU A 60 8.69 7.97 -11.31
C GLU A 60 9.21 8.29 -9.88
N ALA A 61 8.57 7.78 -8.83
CA ALA A 61 8.97 8.07 -7.46
C ALA A 61 10.37 7.55 -7.16
N LYS A 62 11.12 8.29 -6.34
CA LYS A 62 12.42 7.84 -5.84
C LYS A 62 12.25 6.69 -4.84
N GLN A 63 13.09 5.68 -4.97
CA GLN A 63 13.17 4.58 -4.01
C GLN A 63 13.51 5.12 -2.61
N ASN A 64 12.88 4.54 -1.59
CA ASN A 64 13.14 4.86 -0.18
C ASN A 64 13.05 6.36 0.17
N SER A 65 12.21 7.11 -0.54
CA SER A 65 11.97 8.53 -0.28
C SER A 65 10.56 8.74 0.26
N SER A 66 10.40 9.71 1.17
CA SER A 66 9.08 10.14 1.65
C SER A 66 8.50 11.24 0.76
N ASN A 67 7.17 11.38 0.75
CA ASN A 67 6.42 12.40 0.04
C ASN A 67 6.53 12.33 -1.50
N GLU A 68 6.95 11.20 -2.05
CA GLU A 68 6.88 10.96 -3.48
C GLU A 68 5.49 10.46 -3.86
N LYS A 69 4.99 10.84 -5.04
CA LYS A 69 3.72 10.34 -5.56
C LYS A 69 3.92 8.96 -6.18
N LEU A 70 3.24 7.96 -5.64
CA LEU A 70 3.28 6.58 -6.13
C LEU A 70 2.16 6.31 -7.12
N PHE A 71 2.37 5.31 -7.97
CA PHE A 71 1.42 4.76 -8.94
C PHE A 71 0.87 5.78 -9.97
N THR A 72 1.55 6.91 -10.18
CA THR A 72 1.08 8.03 -11.02
C THR A 72 0.89 7.70 -12.50
N LYS A 73 1.44 6.58 -12.99
CA LYS A 73 1.23 6.13 -14.38
C LYS A 73 -0.09 5.38 -14.57
N VAL A 74 -0.72 4.93 -13.49
CA VAL A 74 -1.88 4.02 -13.55
C VAL A 74 -3.08 4.53 -12.77
N ILE A 75 -2.90 5.40 -11.77
CA ILE A 75 -4.00 6.00 -11.02
C ILE A 75 -3.89 7.53 -10.97
N ASP A 76 -5.05 8.20 -11.00
CA ASP A 76 -5.16 9.67 -10.83
C ASP A 76 -5.28 10.08 -9.35
N PHE A 77 -5.47 9.11 -8.45
CA PHE A 77 -5.56 9.34 -7.01
C PHE A 77 -4.18 9.50 -6.39
N SER A 78 -3.99 10.55 -5.59
CA SER A 78 -2.68 10.85 -4.98
C SER A 78 -2.39 9.93 -3.79
N ILE A 79 -1.50 8.96 -4.00
CA ILE A 79 -0.87 8.17 -2.93
C ILE A 79 0.54 8.69 -2.72
N VAL A 80 0.85 9.16 -1.51
CA VAL A 80 2.19 9.65 -1.14
C VAL A 80 2.95 8.60 -0.34
N SER A 81 4.25 8.49 -0.61
CA SER A 81 5.12 7.51 0.04
C SER A 81 5.57 7.95 1.44
N THR A 82 5.80 6.97 2.31
CA THR A 82 6.77 7.05 3.40
C THR A 82 8.09 6.39 2.94
N ASN A 83 9.05 6.22 3.86
CA ASN A 83 10.32 5.54 3.60
C ASN A 83 10.53 4.35 4.55
N THR A 84 11.54 3.53 4.28
CA THR A 84 11.83 2.30 5.05
C THR A 84 12.37 2.56 6.45
N THR A 85 12.77 3.79 6.76
CA THR A 85 13.21 4.21 8.10
C THR A 85 12.01 4.62 8.97
N LYS A 86 11.08 5.41 8.42
CA LYS A 86 9.91 5.93 9.14
C LYS A 86 8.81 4.88 9.32
N LYS A 87 8.57 4.04 8.30
CA LYS A 87 7.58 2.95 8.33
C LYS A 87 6.21 3.38 8.86
N GLU A 88 5.72 4.52 8.40
CA GLU A 88 4.46 5.09 8.88
C GLU A 88 3.28 4.13 8.60
N SER A 89 2.53 3.80 9.65
CA SER A 89 1.38 2.89 9.58
C SER A 89 0.30 3.44 8.65
N GLY A 90 -0.26 2.57 7.80
CA GLY A 90 -1.23 2.91 6.78
C GLY A 90 -0.62 3.59 5.55
N MET A 91 0.70 3.57 5.38
CA MET A 91 1.39 4.20 4.25
C MET A 91 2.19 3.22 3.40
N TRP A 92 2.37 3.59 2.14
CA TRP A 92 3.18 2.88 1.15
C TRP A 92 4.63 3.38 1.16
N ALA A 93 5.58 2.51 0.85
CA ALA A 93 6.94 2.91 0.47
C ALA A 93 7.40 2.16 -0.78
N LYS A 94 8.22 2.82 -1.58
CA LYS A 94 8.84 2.24 -2.78
C LYS A 94 10.15 1.56 -2.40
N LEU A 95 10.23 0.25 -2.66
CA LEU A 95 11.40 -0.57 -2.37
C LEU A 95 12.33 -0.71 -3.58
N SER A 96 11.80 -0.67 -4.80
CA SER A 96 12.55 -0.61 -6.06
C SER A 96 11.65 -0.08 -7.18
N ASN A 97 12.09 -0.13 -8.44
CA ASN A 97 11.26 0.29 -9.58
C ASN A 97 9.96 -0.50 -9.74
N LYS A 98 9.96 -1.78 -9.34
CA LYS A 98 8.83 -2.69 -9.47
C LYS A 98 8.30 -3.20 -8.13
N SER A 99 8.96 -2.91 -7.01
CA SER A 99 8.55 -3.42 -5.70
C SER A 99 8.17 -2.33 -4.70
N TYR A 100 7.15 -2.63 -3.91
CA TYR A 100 6.51 -1.72 -2.97
C TYR A 100 6.21 -2.45 -1.66
N THR A 101 6.03 -1.68 -0.60
CA THR A 101 5.57 -2.20 0.69
C THR A 101 4.48 -1.30 1.26
N PHE A 102 3.51 -1.91 1.93
CA PHE A 102 2.51 -1.20 2.72
C PHE A 102 2.68 -1.56 4.19
N TYR A 103 2.84 -0.55 5.05
CA TYR A 103 3.01 -0.75 6.48
C TYR A 103 1.63 -0.83 7.16
N LEU A 104 1.23 -2.01 7.64
CA LEU A 104 0.02 -2.16 8.45
C LEU A 104 0.23 -1.58 9.86
N SER A 105 1.43 -1.77 10.39
CA SER A 105 1.94 -1.22 11.65
C SER A 105 3.46 -1.04 11.55
N SER A 106 4.12 -0.62 12.64
CA SER A 106 5.58 -0.44 12.68
C SER A 106 6.37 -1.74 12.46
N ASP A 107 5.77 -2.87 12.80
CA ASP A 107 6.35 -4.22 12.79
C ASP A 107 5.75 -5.14 11.72
N LYS A 108 4.59 -4.80 11.14
CA LYS A 108 3.89 -5.61 10.15
C LYS A 108 3.72 -4.85 8.84
N ASN A 109 4.13 -5.46 7.74
CA ASN A 109 4.00 -4.90 6.40
C ASN A 109 3.65 -5.98 5.37
N ILE A 110 3.08 -5.55 4.25
CA ILE A 110 2.77 -6.39 3.09
C ILE A 110 3.62 -5.94 1.91
N LEU A 111 4.27 -6.89 1.25
CA LEU A 111 5.14 -6.67 0.10
C LEU A 111 4.37 -6.90 -1.20
N PHE A 112 4.68 -6.08 -2.19
CA PHE A 112 4.10 -6.17 -3.52
C PHE A 112 5.18 -6.07 -4.60
N SER A 113 4.95 -6.75 -5.72
CA SER A 113 5.75 -6.65 -6.94
C SER A 113 4.86 -6.40 -8.15
N PHE A 114 5.39 -5.63 -9.11
CA PHE A 114 4.78 -5.40 -10.41
C PHE A 114 5.52 -6.22 -11.47
N GLU A 115 4.90 -7.32 -11.89
CA GLU A 115 5.46 -8.32 -12.80
C GLU A 115 4.39 -8.78 -13.78
N ASP A 116 4.77 -8.99 -15.04
CA ASP A 116 3.88 -9.44 -16.11
C ASP A 116 2.57 -8.65 -16.19
N ASN A 117 2.68 -7.32 -16.09
CA ASN A 117 1.54 -6.40 -16.10
C ASN A 117 0.51 -6.66 -14.98
N LYS A 118 0.94 -7.28 -13.87
CA LYS A 118 0.12 -7.56 -12.69
C LYS A 118 0.77 -6.99 -11.43
N PHE A 119 -0.06 -6.55 -10.50
CA PHE A 119 0.36 -6.11 -9.18
C PHE A 119 0.08 -7.22 -8.17
N LEU A 120 1.13 -7.91 -7.74
CA LEU A 120 1.08 -9.16 -7.01
C LEU A 120 1.54 -8.95 -5.56
N CYS A 121 0.83 -9.56 -4.61
CA CYS A 121 1.28 -9.67 -3.23
C CYS A 121 2.39 -10.74 -3.15
N THR A 122 3.53 -10.39 -2.55
CA THR A 122 4.71 -11.27 -2.41
C THR A 122 5.06 -11.57 -0.96
N SER A 123 4.19 -11.19 -0.02
CA SER A 123 4.25 -11.60 1.39
C SER A 123 3.82 -13.06 1.58
N SER A 124 3.77 -13.54 2.84
CA SER A 124 3.26 -14.87 3.15
C SER A 124 1.78 -15.03 2.73
N LEU A 125 1.38 -16.26 2.42
CA LEU A 125 0.02 -16.59 1.98
C LEU A 125 -1.05 -16.08 2.95
N GLU A 126 -0.82 -16.22 4.26
CA GLU A 126 -1.72 -15.71 5.30
C GLU A 126 -1.97 -14.19 5.17
N LEU A 127 -0.91 -13.42 4.91
CA LEU A 127 -1.01 -11.96 4.77
C LEU A 127 -1.65 -11.56 3.44
N CYS A 128 -1.32 -12.26 2.36
CA CYS A 128 -1.91 -12.00 1.05
C CYS A 128 -3.41 -12.37 1.01
N SER A 129 -3.81 -13.47 1.68
CA SER A 129 -5.24 -13.85 1.74
C SER A 129 -6.11 -12.90 2.55
N GLU A 130 -5.52 -12.07 3.41
CA GLU A 130 -6.26 -11.08 4.21
C GLU A 130 -6.67 -9.85 3.39
N ILE A 131 -6.02 -9.64 2.24
CA ILE A 131 -6.22 -8.47 1.37
C ILE A 131 -6.88 -8.79 0.03
N GLU A 132 -7.10 -10.08 -0.27
CA GLU A 132 -7.88 -10.57 -1.41
C GLU A 132 -9.37 -10.72 -1.06
#